data_AF-A0A1M2VHY0-F1
#
_entry.id   AF-A0A1M2VHY0-F1
#
_cell.length_a   1.000
_cell.length_b   1.000
_cell.length_c   1.000
_cell.angle_alpha   90.00
_cell.angle_beta   90.00
_cell.angle_gamma   90.00
#
_symmetry.space_group_name_H-M   'P 1'
#
loop_
_entity.id
_entity.type
_entity.pdbx_description
1 polymer ?
#
loop_
_entity_poly.entity_id
_entity_poly.type
_entity_poly.pdbx_seq_one_letter_code
_entity_poly.pdbx_strand_id
1 'polypeptide(L)'
;MKPGVVSLVVISDIVRPRLLLRPPAQVSERQRELQKAIKEVDDCGLTIKVEHRPFLLHPTMEEDQVIDRATFYREKFGEEKLKQIKQMVTSRAEDVGVEIRFDGQLCQTIRAHRLLRKAFEVGGQELQEKVQDVLFYTYFTEGKDVSDLEYLTDLADTAGVLTKDQALEFFKSDEYRTEVEHMANEARKKGVTGVPFTIINGKWAVSGGQTSDVYTQDGNIAYISDVGADILKPLFIVGCTITGLSFFLSSAIERTLRHQGRLVANMRRRERILASLAVFFAFVGMCGLILLSIFDTKRFTKQHRVFLLVFIVGVGMSAIFTVIEYRWLSHDFVELRKLKTLYIVKGIIAAILIILAIAFAITLFEAIDPGEWTISFGFTFYLLTFFFDLRMSKGVHKGELSRERLLAMQQNGQSIAATREANQGNGAMPGGHPDQVHGYGNGNGAGTNEYGNGAGTNGYAPGTAGVAGDAQMSHANGPATFGNGNAPIAHPANTHAANGASVGYP
;
A
#
# COMPACT_ATOMS: atom_id res chain seq x y z
N MET A 1 1.22 12.12 -40.92
CA MET A 1 0.92 12.41 -39.50
C MET A 1 1.85 13.54 -39.06
N LYS A 2 1.38 14.53 -38.29
CA LYS A 2 2.30 15.53 -37.72
C LYS A 2 3.24 14.79 -36.75
N PRO A 3 4.57 14.98 -36.83
CA PRO A 3 5.48 14.34 -35.89
C PRO A 3 5.10 14.78 -34.47
N GLY A 4 4.77 13.81 -33.62
CA GLY A 4 4.48 14.09 -32.21
C GLY A 4 5.78 14.47 -31.50
N VAL A 5 5.81 15.62 -30.83
CA VAL A 5 6.96 15.98 -29.98
C VAL A 5 6.74 15.38 -28.60
N VAL A 6 7.69 14.56 -28.15
CA VAL A 6 7.70 14.00 -26.79
C VAL A 6 8.78 14.72 -25.98
N SER A 7 8.38 15.37 -24.89
CA SER A 7 9.31 16.03 -23.97
C SER A 7 9.64 15.10 -22.81
N LEU A 8 10.92 14.91 -22.57
CA LEU A 8 11.47 14.13 -21.46
C LEU A 8 12.25 15.06 -20.55
N VAL A 9 11.90 15.06 -19.27
CA VAL A 9 12.64 15.78 -18.24
C VAL A 9 13.33 14.75 -17.35
N VAL A 10 14.65 14.71 -17.36
CA VAL A 10 15.45 13.74 -16.59
C VAL A 10 16.05 14.45 -15.38
N ILE A 11 15.48 14.19 -14.20
CA ILE A 11 15.98 14.73 -12.93
C ILE A 11 17.12 13.84 -12.45
N SER A 12 18.31 14.42 -12.22
CA SER A 12 19.52 13.66 -11.90
C SER A 12 20.53 14.45 -11.08
N ASP A 13 21.52 13.76 -10.51
CA ASP A 13 22.65 14.37 -9.78
C ASP A 13 23.97 13.76 -10.25
N ILE A 14 25.02 14.59 -10.35
CA ILE A 14 26.36 14.22 -10.84
C ILE A 14 27.00 13.16 -9.95
N VAL A 15 26.71 13.18 -8.65
CA VAL A 15 27.32 12.28 -7.67
C VAL A 15 26.52 10.99 -7.41
N ARG A 16 25.52 10.67 -8.25
CA ARG A 16 24.75 9.42 -8.16
C ARG A 16 25.24 8.34 -9.14
N PRO A 17 25.84 7.23 -8.66
CA PRO A 17 26.44 6.19 -9.52
C PRO A 17 25.43 5.42 -10.37
N ARG A 18 24.13 5.57 -10.11
CA ARG A 18 23.07 4.84 -10.84
C ARG A 18 22.84 5.39 -12.25
N LEU A 19 23.78 6.18 -12.77
CA LEU A 19 23.69 6.99 -13.98
C LEU A 19 24.97 6.94 -14.86
N LEU A 20 25.88 5.96 -14.70
CA LEU A 20 27.15 5.97 -15.42
C LEU A 20 27.70 4.62 -15.88
N LEU A 21 28.43 4.47 -17.00
CA LEU A 21 28.75 5.34 -18.17
C LEU A 21 29.56 4.54 -19.23
N ARG A 22 30.05 5.20 -20.30
CA ARG A 22 31.05 4.78 -21.32
C ARG A 22 32.07 5.93 -21.59
N PRO A 23 33.33 5.69 -22.03
CA PRO A 23 34.29 6.74 -22.47
C PRO A 23 34.00 7.31 -23.88
N PRO A 24 34.74 8.33 -24.38
CA PRO A 24 34.20 9.44 -25.19
C PRO A 24 33.93 9.03 -26.64
N ALA A 25 32.77 8.44 -26.89
CA ALA A 25 32.21 8.35 -28.23
C ALA A 25 30.71 8.01 -28.25
N GLN A 26 30.13 7.39 -27.22
CA GLN A 26 28.74 6.93 -27.29
C GLN A 26 28.08 6.86 -25.89
N VAL A 27 27.18 7.80 -25.62
CA VAL A 27 25.89 7.69 -24.88
C VAL A 27 25.82 6.59 -23.78
N SER A 28 25.69 7.01 -22.51
CA SER A 28 25.66 6.20 -21.26
C SER A 28 24.65 5.02 -21.25
N GLU A 29 24.75 4.03 -20.35
CA GLU A 29 23.84 2.85 -20.30
C GLU A 29 22.35 3.21 -20.28
N ARG A 30 21.95 4.28 -19.56
CA ARG A 30 20.55 4.75 -19.56
C ARG A 30 20.21 5.73 -20.65
N GLN A 31 21.14 6.61 -21.00
CA GLN A 31 20.98 7.39 -22.20
C GLN A 31 20.87 6.42 -23.38
N ARG A 32 21.46 5.23 -23.35
CA ARG A 32 21.37 4.15 -24.34
C ARG A 32 20.06 3.41 -24.23
N GLU A 33 19.55 3.04 -23.07
CA GLU A 33 18.20 2.44 -23.00
C GLU A 33 17.12 3.44 -23.41
N LEU A 34 17.26 4.72 -23.03
CA LEU A 34 16.38 5.79 -23.48
C LEU A 34 16.59 6.11 -24.97
N GLN A 35 17.83 6.15 -25.48
CA GLN A 35 18.15 6.38 -26.89
C GLN A 35 17.84 5.16 -27.75
N LYS A 36 17.85 3.95 -27.18
CA LYS A 36 17.39 2.71 -27.78
C LYS A 36 15.87 2.74 -27.85
N ALA A 37 15.19 3.16 -26.78
CA ALA A 37 13.76 3.45 -26.83
C ALA A 37 13.44 4.55 -27.86
N ILE A 38 14.22 5.63 -27.91
CA ILE A 38 14.08 6.70 -28.92
C ILE A 38 14.29 6.13 -30.32
N LYS A 39 15.32 5.30 -30.55
CA LYS A 39 15.62 4.65 -31.83
C LYS A 39 14.58 3.63 -32.25
N GLU A 40 14.09 2.82 -31.32
CA GLU A 40 13.00 1.86 -31.53
C GLU A 40 11.69 2.56 -31.90
N VAL A 41 11.55 3.83 -31.49
CA VAL A 41 10.38 4.68 -31.75
C VAL A 41 10.67 5.72 -32.87
N ASP A 42 11.89 5.75 -33.43
CA ASP A 42 12.31 6.70 -34.48
C ASP A 42 11.54 6.43 -35.78
N ASP A 43 11.23 5.15 -36.04
CA ASP A 43 10.36 4.70 -37.14
C ASP A 43 8.91 5.23 -37.02
N CYS A 44 8.49 5.71 -35.84
CA CYS A 44 7.17 6.29 -35.59
C CYS A 44 7.09 7.79 -35.93
N GLY A 45 8.20 8.42 -36.37
CA GLY A 45 8.23 9.84 -36.72
C GLY A 45 8.03 10.78 -35.52
N LEU A 46 8.52 10.39 -34.34
CA LEU A 46 8.43 11.19 -33.11
C LEU A 46 9.71 12.00 -32.89
N THR A 47 9.57 13.26 -32.48
CA THR A 47 10.72 14.11 -32.10
C THR A 47 10.85 14.11 -30.57
N ILE A 48 11.93 13.56 -30.05
CA ILE A 48 12.15 13.45 -28.60
C ILE A 48 13.08 14.58 -28.14
N LYS A 49 12.62 15.38 -27.18
CA LYS A 49 13.38 16.47 -26.57
C LYS A 49 13.69 16.12 -25.13
N VAL A 50 14.97 15.98 -24.80
CA VAL A 50 15.43 15.67 -23.44
C VAL A 50 15.98 16.93 -22.79
N GLU A 51 15.56 17.20 -21.56
CA GLU A 51 16.13 18.24 -20.70
C GLU A 51 16.57 17.59 -19.38
N HIS A 52 17.85 17.73 -19.04
CA HIS A 52 18.37 17.26 -17.76
C HIS A 52 18.18 18.35 -16.71
N ARG A 53 17.56 17.98 -15.59
CA ARG A 53 17.27 18.88 -14.46
C ARG A 53 18.01 18.46 -13.19
N PRO A 54 18.38 19.44 -12.36
CA PRO A 54 19.20 19.19 -11.19
C PRO A 54 18.41 18.51 -10.08
N PHE A 55 19.13 17.67 -9.33
CA PHE A 55 18.78 17.21 -8.00
C PHE A 55 20.05 17.28 -7.17
N LEU A 56 19.96 17.73 -5.92
CA LEU A 56 21.10 17.80 -5.01
C LEU A 56 20.93 16.71 -3.97
N LEU A 57 21.76 15.66 -3.98
CA LEU A 57 21.72 14.59 -2.98
C LEU A 57 22.14 15.07 -1.60
N HIS A 58 23.05 16.04 -1.55
CA HIS A 58 23.64 16.59 -0.33
C HIS A 58 23.40 18.11 -0.26
N PRO A 59 22.13 18.58 -0.20
CA PRO A 59 21.82 20.01 -0.32
C PRO A 59 22.35 20.85 0.86
N THR A 60 22.69 20.22 1.99
CA THR A 60 23.24 20.88 3.18
C THR A 60 24.76 20.88 3.23
N MET A 61 25.43 20.32 2.22
CA MET A 61 26.90 20.32 2.12
C MET A 61 27.36 21.67 1.60
N GLU A 62 28.35 22.27 2.26
CA GLU A 62 28.94 23.53 1.80
C GLU A 62 29.66 23.34 0.45
N GLU A 63 29.69 24.38 -0.38
CA GLU A 63 30.17 24.25 -1.77
C GLU A 63 31.62 23.80 -1.91
N ASP A 64 32.50 24.37 -1.08
CA ASP A 64 33.94 24.07 -1.10
C ASP A 64 34.30 22.92 -0.14
N GLN A 65 33.30 22.31 0.49
CA GLN A 65 33.53 21.14 1.33
C GLN A 65 33.75 19.92 0.46
N VAL A 66 34.84 19.21 0.74
CA VAL A 66 35.15 17.93 0.12
C VAL A 66 35.37 16.90 1.21
N ILE A 67 34.75 15.73 1.07
CA ILE A 67 34.94 14.61 1.99
C ILE A 67 35.38 13.35 1.24
N ASP A 68 36.12 12.48 1.91
CA ASP A 68 36.52 11.20 1.33
C ASP A 68 35.30 10.31 1.09
N ARG A 69 35.06 9.98 -0.19
CA ARG A 69 33.89 9.24 -0.65
C ARG A 69 33.86 7.81 -0.11
N ALA A 70 35.03 7.18 -0.01
CA ALA A 70 35.13 5.81 0.51
C ALA A 70 34.72 5.75 1.98
N THR A 71 35.20 6.70 2.79
CA THR A 71 34.83 6.86 4.20
C THR A 71 33.34 7.14 4.35
N PHE A 72 32.83 8.12 3.59
CA PHE A 72 31.39 8.45 3.61
C PHE A 72 30.50 7.23 3.31
N TYR A 73 30.83 6.45 2.27
CA TYR A 73 30.06 5.25 1.93
C TYR A 73 30.16 4.16 3.00
N ARG A 74 31.32 4.01 3.64
CA ARG A 74 31.52 3.05 4.72
C ARG A 74 30.67 3.40 5.94
N GLU A 75 30.65 4.67 6.33
CA GLU A 75 29.82 5.18 7.43
C GLU A 75 28.32 5.06 7.11
N LYS A 76 27.93 5.39 5.88
CA LYS A 76 26.53 5.39 5.45
C LYS A 76 25.92 4.00 5.31
N PHE A 77 26.68 3.04 4.79
CA PHE A 77 26.15 1.72 4.43
C PHE A 77 26.66 0.58 5.30
N GLY A 78 27.82 0.73 5.95
CA GLY A 78 28.56 -0.36 6.58
C GLY A 78 29.31 -1.23 5.56
N GLU A 79 30.37 -1.92 6.02
CA GLU A 79 31.30 -2.69 5.16
C GLU A 79 30.61 -3.77 4.32
N GLU A 80 29.79 -4.62 4.94
CA GLU A 80 29.15 -5.75 4.26
C GLU A 80 28.19 -5.31 3.16
N LYS A 81 27.37 -4.30 3.43
CA LYS A 81 26.43 -3.75 2.44
C LYS A 81 27.17 -3.00 1.34
N LEU A 82 28.23 -2.27 1.68
CA LEU A 82 29.06 -1.59 0.70
C LEU A 82 29.74 -2.58 -0.25
N LYS A 83 30.22 -3.72 0.25
CA LYS A 83 30.78 -4.79 -0.57
C LYS A 83 29.77 -5.33 -1.59
N GLN A 84 28.53 -5.59 -1.16
CA GLN A 84 27.45 -6.03 -2.06
C GLN A 84 27.11 -4.97 -3.12
N ILE A 85 27.04 -3.68 -2.73
CA ILE A 85 26.80 -2.57 -3.66
C ILE A 85 27.94 -2.47 -4.67
N LYS A 86 29.20 -2.52 -4.22
CA LYS A 86 30.39 -2.48 -5.09
C LYS A 86 30.35 -3.61 -6.10
N GLN A 87 30.09 -4.84 -5.68
CA GLN A 87 30.00 -6.00 -6.58
C GLN A 87 28.91 -5.82 -7.64
N MET A 88 27.69 -5.43 -7.23
CA MET A 88 26.58 -5.22 -8.15
C MET A 88 26.85 -4.11 -9.16
N VAL A 89 27.45 -2.99 -8.72
CA VAL A 89 27.74 -1.85 -9.60
C VAL A 89 28.92 -2.16 -10.53
N THR A 90 29.97 -2.81 -10.03
CA THR A 90 31.14 -3.19 -10.84
C THR A 90 30.76 -4.19 -11.92
N SER A 91 29.99 -5.23 -11.58
CA SER A 91 29.52 -6.23 -12.56
C SER A 91 28.72 -5.59 -13.70
N ARG A 92 27.90 -4.56 -13.43
CA ARG A 92 27.16 -3.84 -14.48
C ARG A 92 28.06 -2.91 -15.29
N ALA A 93 29.05 -2.32 -14.64
CA ALA A 93 30.01 -1.44 -15.30
C ALA A 93 30.94 -2.23 -16.24
N GLU A 94 31.31 -3.46 -15.86
CA GLU A 94 32.08 -4.40 -16.69
C GLU A 94 31.32 -4.77 -17.97
N ASP A 95 30.00 -4.99 -17.90
CA ASP A 95 29.15 -5.28 -19.06
C ASP A 95 29.21 -4.16 -20.14
N VAL A 96 29.53 -2.93 -19.73
CA VAL A 96 29.64 -1.75 -20.61
C VAL A 96 31.07 -1.24 -20.78
N GLY A 97 32.06 -1.95 -20.23
CA GLY A 97 33.49 -1.65 -20.37
C GLY A 97 33.95 -0.38 -19.65
N VAL A 98 33.34 -0.05 -18.50
CA VAL A 98 33.76 1.08 -17.66
C VAL A 98 34.19 0.63 -16.27
N GLU A 99 35.29 1.23 -15.81
CA GLU A 99 35.76 1.07 -14.44
C GLU A 99 35.14 2.15 -13.55
N ILE A 100 34.37 1.73 -12.53
CA ILE A 100 33.79 2.66 -11.54
C ILE A 100 34.65 2.66 -10.28
N ARG A 101 35.15 3.83 -9.94
CA ARG A 101 35.84 4.11 -8.68
C ARG A 101 34.84 4.41 -7.56
N PHE A 102 35.10 3.83 -6.40
CA PHE A 102 34.32 4.08 -5.18
C PHE A 102 35.06 4.94 -4.16
N ASP A 103 36.35 5.15 -4.37
CA ASP A 103 37.21 6.12 -3.68
C ASP A 103 37.23 7.46 -4.43
N GLY A 104 37.79 8.50 -3.83
CA GLY A 104 37.82 9.85 -4.40
C GLY A 104 37.04 10.85 -3.55
N GLN A 105 36.66 11.97 -4.17
CA GLN A 105 36.08 13.12 -3.47
C GLN A 105 34.56 13.13 -3.62
N LEU A 106 33.83 13.28 -2.51
CA LEU A 106 32.41 13.65 -2.50
C LEU A 106 32.33 15.15 -2.27
N CYS A 107 31.52 15.84 -3.08
CA CYS A 107 31.40 17.29 -3.12
C CYS A 107 29.94 17.72 -3.32
N GLN A 108 29.69 19.03 -3.19
CA GLN A 108 28.44 19.65 -3.62
C GLN A 108 28.39 19.74 -5.16
N THR A 109 27.19 19.64 -5.76
CA THR A 109 27.04 19.62 -7.24
C THR A 109 26.40 20.86 -7.83
N ILE A 110 26.14 21.90 -7.02
CA ILE A 110 25.43 23.10 -7.48
C ILE A 110 26.16 23.80 -8.64
N ARG A 111 27.50 23.93 -8.58
CA ARG A 111 28.30 24.56 -9.66
C ARG A 111 28.24 23.75 -10.95
N ALA A 112 28.37 22.43 -10.86
CA ALA A 112 28.22 21.54 -11.99
C ALA A 112 26.83 21.64 -12.63
N HIS A 113 25.76 21.70 -11.82
CA HIS A 113 24.39 21.88 -12.32
C HIS A 113 24.15 23.26 -12.94
N ARG A 114 24.77 24.32 -12.40
CA ARG A 114 24.76 25.67 -13.03
C ARG A 114 25.42 25.63 -14.41
N LEU A 115 26.56 24.94 -14.55
CA LEU A 115 27.23 24.76 -15.84
C LEU A 115 26.36 23.98 -16.83
N LEU A 116 25.68 22.91 -16.39
CA LEU A 116 24.75 22.17 -17.24
C LEU A 116 23.55 23.00 -17.70
N ARG A 117 23.07 23.91 -16.85
CA ARG A 117 22.01 24.85 -17.24
C ARG A 117 22.50 25.81 -18.31
N LYS A 118 23.71 26.35 -18.16
CA LYS A 118 24.34 27.22 -19.16
C LYS A 118 24.58 26.49 -20.49
N ALA A 119 25.08 25.26 -20.43
CA ALA A 119 25.28 24.40 -21.60
C ALA A 119 23.98 24.17 -22.39
N PHE A 120 22.87 23.95 -21.68
CA PHE A 120 21.55 23.80 -22.31
C PHE A 120 21.03 25.09 -22.95
N GLU A 121 21.28 26.25 -22.33
CA GLU A 121 20.93 27.56 -22.92
C GLU A 121 21.68 27.80 -24.23
N VAL A 122 23.00 27.57 -24.24
CA VAL A 122 23.89 27.91 -25.36
C VAL A 122 23.78 26.91 -26.52
N GLY A 123 23.77 25.61 -26.22
CA GLY A 123 23.86 24.54 -27.22
C GLY A 123 22.75 23.50 -27.15
N GLY A 124 21.70 23.75 -26.37
CA GLY A 124 20.55 22.86 -26.25
C GLY A 124 20.91 21.51 -25.61
N GLN A 125 20.09 20.51 -25.93
CA GLN A 125 20.21 19.15 -25.40
C GLN A 125 21.59 18.54 -25.69
N GLU A 126 22.12 18.67 -26.90
CA GLU A 126 23.36 18.00 -27.30
C GLU A 126 24.57 18.49 -26.49
N LEU A 127 24.69 19.81 -26.28
CA LEU A 127 25.77 20.37 -25.49
C LEU A 127 25.60 20.05 -24.00
N GLN A 128 24.38 20.08 -23.48
CA GLN A 128 24.09 19.68 -22.11
C GLN A 128 24.52 18.23 -21.83
N GLU A 129 24.16 17.30 -22.72
CA GLU A 129 24.50 15.88 -22.58
C GLU A 129 26.02 15.65 -22.65
N LYS A 130 26.72 16.33 -23.59
CA LYS A 130 28.18 16.25 -23.71
C LYS A 130 28.89 16.68 -22.42
N VAL A 131 28.53 17.83 -21.86
CA VAL A 131 29.13 18.32 -20.61
C VAL A 131 28.79 17.39 -19.44
N GLN A 132 27.57 16.88 -19.40
CA GLN A 132 27.12 15.96 -18.36
C GLN A 132 27.92 14.64 -18.38
N ASP A 133 28.13 14.05 -19.56
CA ASP A 133 28.92 12.82 -19.71
C ASP A 133 30.36 13.00 -19.23
N VAL A 134 30.98 14.16 -19.48
CA VAL A 134 32.34 14.47 -19.00
C VAL A 134 32.38 14.61 -17.48
N LEU A 135 31.46 15.38 -16.89
CA LEU A 135 31.36 15.54 -15.43
C LEU A 135 31.20 14.19 -14.72
N PHE A 136 30.36 13.36 -15.28
CA PHE A 136 30.13 12.02 -14.82
C PHE A 136 31.42 11.17 -14.90
N TYR A 137 32.05 11.10 -16.08
CA TYR A 137 33.28 10.35 -16.27
C TYR A 137 34.36 10.76 -15.26
N THR A 138 34.56 12.07 -15.09
CA THR A 138 35.50 12.64 -14.13
C THR A 138 35.19 12.21 -12.69
N TYR A 139 33.92 12.22 -12.28
CA TYR A 139 33.55 11.87 -10.92
C TYR A 139 33.67 10.36 -10.64
N PHE A 140 33.18 9.50 -11.54
CA PHE A 140 33.10 8.05 -11.28
C PHE A 140 34.27 7.25 -11.81
N THR A 141 34.94 7.69 -12.86
CA THR A 141 36.08 6.98 -13.45
C THR A 141 37.39 7.57 -12.97
N GLU A 142 37.50 8.90 -12.92
CA GLU A 142 38.74 9.55 -12.46
C GLU A 142 38.75 9.83 -10.95
N GLY A 143 37.58 9.82 -10.28
CA GLY A 143 37.46 10.04 -8.84
C GLY A 143 37.73 11.49 -8.41
N LYS A 144 37.74 12.44 -9.34
CA LYS A 144 38.04 13.85 -9.10
C LYS A 144 36.83 14.63 -8.60
N ASP A 145 37.10 15.75 -7.93
CA ASP A 145 36.11 16.71 -7.49
C ASP A 145 35.48 17.49 -8.66
N VAL A 146 34.16 17.44 -8.78
CA VAL A 146 33.38 18.15 -9.80
C VAL A 146 32.78 19.47 -9.30
N SER A 147 33.18 19.91 -8.11
CA SER A 147 32.93 21.25 -7.56
C SER A 147 34.12 22.20 -7.71
N ASP A 148 35.28 21.66 -8.10
CA ASP A 148 36.51 22.42 -8.30
C ASP A 148 36.35 23.48 -9.39
N LEU A 149 36.67 24.72 -9.03
CA LEU A 149 36.41 25.88 -9.88
C LEU A 149 37.31 25.89 -11.11
N GLU A 150 38.59 25.53 -10.96
CA GLU A 150 39.55 25.52 -12.06
C GLU A 150 39.17 24.47 -13.10
N TYR A 151 38.86 23.25 -12.63
CA TYR A 151 38.37 22.16 -13.47
C TYR A 151 37.08 22.51 -14.21
N LEU A 152 36.08 23.08 -13.52
CA LEU A 152 34.81 23.45 -14.15
C LEU A 152 34.98 24.58 -15.17
N THR A 153 35.91 25.50 -14.93
CA THR A 153 36.23 26.59 -15.86
C THR A 153 36.89 26.03 -17.13
N ASP A 154 37.86 25.12 -16.97
CA ASP A 154 38.50 24.45 -18.11
C ASP A 154 37.53 23.55 -18.89
N LEU A 155 36.61 22.88 -18.20
CA LEU A 155 35.56 22.09 -18.85
C LEU A 155 34.61 22.97 -19.67
N ALA A 156 34.22 24.13 -19.13
CA ALA A 156 33.34 25.06 -19.85
C ALA A 156 33.96 25.54 -21.16
N ASP A 157 35.28 25.82 -21.14
CA ASP A 157 36.06 26.26 -22.32
C ASP A 157 36.23 25.13 -23.34
N THR A 158 36.72 23.97 -22.90
CA THR A 158 36.97 22.82 -23.77
C THR A 158 35.69 22.24 -24.39
N ALA A 159 34.55 22.31 -23.69
CA ALA A 159 33.26 21.89 -24.22
C ALA A 159 32.61 22.96 -25.12
N GLY A 160 33.14 24.18 -25.17
CA GLY A 160 32.60 25.28 -25.96
C GLY A 160 31.33 25.92 -25.37
N VAL A 161 31.15 25.86 -24.05
CA VAL A 161 30.03 26.49 -23.33
C VAL A 161 30.32 27.98 -23.11
N LEU A 162 31.52 28.30 -22.62
CA LEU A 162 32.00 29.65 -22.30
C LEU A 162 33.52 29.68 -22.44
N THR A 163 34.11 30.81 -22.84
CA THR A 163 35.58 30.95 -22.75
C THR A 163 36.05 30.90 -21.29
N LYS A 164 37.32 30.56 -21.05
CA LYS A 164 37.89 30.47 -19.69
C LYS A 164 37.61 31.71 -18.82
N ASP A 165 37.78 32.92 -19.36
CA ASP A 165 37.51 34.17 -18.63
C ASP A 165 36.01 34.36 -18.30
N GLN A 166 35.14 34.05 -19.26
CA GLN A 166 33.68 34.12 -19.07
C GLN A 166 33.20 33.08 -18.07
N ALA A 167 33.78 31.86 -18.08
CA ALA A 167 33.44 30.82 -17.13
C ALA A 167 33.83 31.22 -15.69
N LEU A 168 34.98 31.87 -15.52
CA LEU A 168 35.39 32.38 -14.21
C LEU A 168 34.45 33.48 -13.70
N GLU A 169 34.02 34.40 -14.55
CA GLU A 169 33.02 35.42 -14.20
C GLU A 169 31.66 34.79 -13.88
N PHE A 170 31.22 33.83 -14.69
CA PHE A 170 29.99 33.07 -14.49
C PHE A 170 29.93 32.43 -13.10
N PHE A 171 30.97 31.69 -12.71
CA PHE A 171 31.00 31.02 -11.40
C PHE A 171 31.15 31.98 -10.22
N LYS A 172 31.76 33.16 -10.42
CA LYS A 172 31.81 34.24 -9.42
C LYS A 172 30.46 34.96 -9.23
N SER A 173 29.60 34.91 -10.24
CA SER A 173 28.25 35.47 -10.18
C SER A 173 27.24 34.45 -9.62
N ASP A 174 25.99 34.90 -9.42
CA ASP A 174 24.85 34.05 -9.04
C ASP A 174 24.02 33.57 -10.25
N GLU A 175 24.54 33.71 -11.48
CA GLU A 175 23.83 33.26 -12.68
C GLU A 175 23.42 31.78 -12.58
N TYR A 176 22.14 31.49 -12.83
CA TYR A 176 21.49 30.19 -12.66
C TYR A 176 21.46 29.57 -11.25
N ARG A 177 22.03 30.21 -10.22
CA ARG A 177 22.02 29.67 -8.85
C ARG A 177 20.59 29.43 -8.35
N THR A 178 19.81 30.51 -8.28
CA THR A 178 18.41 30.44 -7.78
C THR A 178 17.55 29.52 -8.63
N GLU A 179 17.77 29.47 -9.95
CA GLU A 179 17.02 28.61 -10.85
C GLU A 179 17.31 27.13 -10.58
N VAL A 180 18.59 26.76 -10.44
CA VAL A 180 19.02 25.39 -10.15
C VAL A 180 18.52 24.93 -8.78
N GLU A 181 18.65 25.78 -7.76
CA GLU A 181 18.12 25.50 -6.42
C GLU A 181 16.60 25.33 -6.43
N HIS A 182 15.88 26.20 -7.16
CA HIS A 182 14.45 26.10 -7.32
C HIS A 182 14.06 24.78 -8.01
N MET A 183 14.71 24.42 -9.13
CA MET A 183 14.44 23.17 -9.84
C MET A 183 14.68 21.94 -8.95
N ALA A 184 15.79 21.93 -8.19
CA ALA A 184 16.11 20.84 -7.28
C ALA A 184 15.08 20.72 -6.14
N ASN A 185 14.63 21.84 -5.59
CA ASN A 185 13.62 21.89 -4.54
C ASN A 185 12.23 21.48 -5.06
N GLU A 186 11.85 21.92 -6.26
CA GLU A 186 10.60 21.54 -6.90
C GLU A 186 10.51 20.03 -7.16
N ALA A 187 11.62 19.40 -7.58
CA ALA A 187 11.68 17.94 -7.70
C ALA A 187 11.35 17.25 -6.36
N ARG A 188 11.94 17.72 -5.26
CA ARG A 188 11.68 17.18 -3.91
C ARG A 188 10.23 17.39 -3.46
N LYS A 189 9.68 18.60 -3.67
CA LYS A 189 8.27 18.90 -3.35
C LYS A 189 7.30 18.02 -4.12
N LYS A 190 7.64 17.64 -5.36
CA LYS A 190 6.87 16.72 -6.20
C LYS A 190 7.04 15.24 -5.82
N GLY A 191 7.70 14.95 -4.70
CA GLY A 191 7.86 13.60 -4.16
C GLY A 191 9.02 12.81 -4.77
N VAL A 192 9.94 13.46 -5.50
CA VAL A 192 11.17 12.78 -5.97
C VAL A 192 12.09 12.54 -4.77
N THR A 193 12.11 11.30 -4.29
CA THR A 193 12.91 10.85 -3.15
C THR A 193 14.22 10.17 -3.57
N GLY A 194 14.37 9.87 -4.87
CA GLY A 194 15.54 9.22 -5.42
C GLY A 194 15.73 9.52 -6.89
N VAL A 195 16.99 9.67 -7.28
CA VAL A 195 17.39 9.96 -8.66
C VAL A 195 18.16 8.80 -9.28
N PRO A 196 18.17 8.74 -10.62
CA PRO A 196 17.43 9.61 -11.55
C PRO A 196 15.93 9.27 -11.67
N PHE A 197 15.17 10.27 -12.12
CA PHE A 197 13.72 10.26 -12.25
C PHE A 197 13.31 10.96 -13.55
N THR A 198 12.59 10.28 -14.43
CA THR A 198 12.21 10.80 -15.75
C THR A 198 10.74 11.18 -15.78
N ILE A 199 10.42 12.36 -16.27
CA ILE A 199 9.05 12.82 -16.51
C ILE A 199 8.80 12.87 -18.01
N ILE A 200 7.74 12.21 -18.49
CA ILE A 200 7.37 12.13 -19.90
C ILE A 200 6.14 13.01 -20.15
N ASN A 201 6.26 13.99 -21.05
CA ASN A 201 5.22 14.95 -21.43
C ASN A 201 4.56 15.66 -20.24
N GLY A 202 5.28 15.80 -19.11
CA GLY A 202 4.76 16.38 -17.88
C GLY A 202 3.65 15.55 -17.20
N LYS A 203 3.36 14.34 -17.69
CA LYS A 203 2.21 13.51 -17.24
C LYS A 203 2.63 12.22 -16.58
N TRP A 204 3.61 11.53 -17.17
CA TRP A 204 4.07 10.23 -16.69
C TRP A 204 5.40 10.38 -15.99
N ALA A 205 5.65 9.53 -15.00
CA ALA A 205 6.85 9.56 -14.20
C ALA A 205 7.45 8.15 -14.07
N VAL A 206 8.74 8.05 -14.35
CA VAL A 206 9.53 6.81 -14.24
C VAL A 206 10.62 7.03 -13.21
N SER A 207 10.61 6.25 -12.14
CA SER A 207 11.58 6.34 -11.04
C SER A 207 12.65 5.26 -11.15
N GLY A 208 13.92 5.64 -11.00
CA GLY A 208 15.04 4.70 -10.92
C GLY A 208 15.52 4.21 -12.29
N GLY A 209 16.46 3.26 -12.28
CA GLY A 209 17.12 2.68 -13.47
C GLY A 209 16.37 1.53 -14.06
N GLN A 210 15.31 1.90 -14.78
CA GLN A 210 14.45 0.99 -15.52
C GLN A 210 15.04 0.69 -16.90
N THR A 211 14.68 -0.46 -17.47
CA THR A 211 15.11 -0.95 -18.80
C THR A 211 14.42 -0.19 -19.94
N SER A 212 14.93 -0.27 -21.18
CA SER A 212 14.32 0.38 -22.35
C SER A 212 12.84 0.03 -22.49
N ASP A 213 12.48 -1.21 -22.15
CA ASP A 213 11.13 -1.75 -22.25
C ASP A 213 10.10 -0.93 -21.43
N VAL A 214 10.52 -0.30 -20.32
CA VAL A 214 9.63 0.55 -19.50
C VAL A 214 9.39 1.91 -20.17
N TYR A 215 10.32 2.36 -21.01
CA TYR A 215 10.19 3.61 -21.78
C TYR A 215 9.45 3.42 -23.10
N THR A 216 9.53 2.22 -23.70
CA THR A 216 8.82 1.85 -24.93
C THR A 216 7.47 1.19 -24.68
N GLN A 217 7.13 0.85 -23.44
CA GLN A 217 5.80 0.38 -23.09
C GLN A 217 4.76 1.46 -23.41
N ASP A 218 3.91 1.15 -24.40
CA ASP A 218 2.75 1.92 -24.85
C ASP A 218 1.80 2.25 -23.70
N GLY A 219 2.08 3.26 -22.87
CA GLY A 219 1.15 3.80 -21.86
C GLY A 219 0.36 2.74 -21.05
N ASN A 220 0.91 1.54 -20.87
CA ASN A 220 0.13 0.40 -20.43
C ASN A 220 -0.02 0.50 -18.91
N ILE A 221 -1.25 0.31 -18.46
CA ILE A 221 -1.61 0.38 -17.04
C ILE A 221 -0.70 -0.59 -16.27
N ALA A 222 0.12 -0.06 -15.36
CA ALA A 222 1.04 -0.86 -14.57
C ALA A 222 0.27 -1.95 -13.82
N TYR A 223 0.73 -3.21 -13.94
CA TYR A 223 0.13 -4.35 -13.25
C TYR A 223 0.23 -4.17 -11.74
N ILE A 224 -0.80 -4.59 -11.00
CA ILE A 224 -0.81 -4.44 -9.53
C ILE A 224 0.27 -5.33 -8.90
N SER A 225 0.55 -6.46 -9.54
CA SER A 225 1.62 -7.39 -9.18
C SER A 225 3.01 -6.77 -9.33
N ASP A 226 3.24 -5.95 -10.35
CA ASP A 226 4.52 -5.25 -10.58
C ASP A 226 4.71 -4.09 -9.59
N VAL A 227 3.67 -3.30 -9.34
CA VAL A 227 3.71 -2.25 -8.30
C VAL A 227 3.99 -2.85 -6.92
N GLY A 228 3.38 -4.01 -6.64
CA GLY A 228 3.60 -4.78 -5.42
C GLY A 228 5.02 -5.35 -5.29
N ALA A 229 5.66 -5.74 -6.40
CA ALA A 229 7.04 -6.27 -6.39
C ALA A 229 8.11 -5.20 -6.11
N ASP A 230 7.79 -3.93 -6.33
CA ASP A 230 8.72 -2.80 -6.30
C ASP A 230 8.86 -2.18 -4.90
N ILE A 231 8.28 -1.00 -4.73
CA ILE A 231 8.44 -0.15 -3.53
C ILE A 231 7.56 -0.68 -2.40
N LEU A 232 6.44 -1.32 -2.74
CA LEU A 232 5.39 -1.70 -1.79
C LEU A 232 5.47 -3.16 -1.35
N LYS A 233 6.59 -3.87 -1.58
CA LYS A 233 6.68 -5.31 -1.31
C LYS A 233 6.26 -5.73 0.11
N PRO A 234 6.74 -5.08 1.20
CA PRO A 234 6.26 -5.41 2.54
C PRO A 234 4.76 -5.20 2.71
N LEU A 235 4.22 -4.09 2.18
CA LEU A 235 2.81 -3.75 2.24
C LEU A 235 1.96 -4.75 1.44
N PHE A 236 2.44 -5.17 0.27
CA PHE A 236 1.77 -6.12 -0.61
C PHE A 236 1.66 -7.50 0.05
N ILE A 237 2.73 -7.99 0.68
CA ILE A 237 2.71 -9.26 1.42
C ILE A 237 1.73 -9.19 2.60
N VAL A 238 1.75 -8.11 3.37
CA VAL A 238 0.83 -7.90 4.50
C VAL A 238 -0.62 -7.85 4.00
N GLY A 239 -0.89 -7.09 2.94
CA GLY A 239 -2.23 -6.98 2.34
C GLY A 239 -2.75 -8.32 1.83
N CYS A 240 -1.93 -9.09 1.12
CA CYS A 240 -2.26 -10.43 0.63
C CYS A 240 -2.54 -11.41 1.78
N THR A 241 -1.75 -11.34 2.85
CA THR A 241 -1.91 -12.18 4.04
C THR A 241 -3.21 -11.88 4.77
N ILE A 242 -3.50 -10.60 5.05
CA ILE A 242 -4.74 -10.18 5.70
C ILE A 242 -5.95 -10.58 4.86
N THR A 243 -5.90 -10.31 3.55
CA THR A 243 -7.00 -10.59 2.63
C THR A 243 -7.27 -12.09 2.52
N GLY A 244 -6.22 -12.90 2.31
CA GLY A 244 -6.32 -14.34 2.18
C GLY A 244 -6.88 -15.00 3.44
N LEU A 245 -6.34 -14.63 4.61
CA LEU A 245 -6.84 -15.13 5.90
C LEU A 245 -8.29 -14.72 6.14
N SER A 246 -8.63 -13.45 5.86
CA SER A 246 -10.00 -12.94 6.06
C SER A 246 -11.00 -13.69 5.18
N PHE A 247 -10.66 -13.98 3.93
CA PHE A 247 -11.51 -14.74 3.01
C PHE A 247 -11.73 -16.19 3.49
N PHE A 248 -10.65 -16.88 3.86
CA PHE A 248 -10.72 -18.25 4.38
C PHE A 248 -11.53 -18.32 5.67
N LEU A 249 -11.23 -17.44 6.64
CA LEU A 249 -11.94 -17.39 7.92
C LEU A 249 -13.42 -17.05 7.74
N SER A 250 -13.75 -16.11 6.85
CA SER A 250 -15.15 -15.77 6.56
C SER A 250 -15.93 -16.98 6.04
N SER A 251 -15.34 -17.73 5.11
CA SER A 251 -15.94 -18.96 4.57
C SER A 251 -16.11 -20.05 5.64
N ALA A 252 -15.12 -20.23 6.52
CA ALA A 252 -15.18 -21.20 7.62
C ALA A 252 -16.20 -20.81 8.70
N ILE A 253 -16.31 -19.51 9.02
CA ILE A 253 -17.27 -18.98 9.99
C ILE A 253 -18.69 -19.11 9.45
N GLU A 254 -18.94 -18.77 8.19
CA GLU A 254 -20.26 -19.00 7.55
C GLU A 254 -20.70 -20.46 7.69
N ARG A 255 -19.78 -21.40 7.41
CA ARG A 255 -20.04 -22.82 7.57
C ARG A 255 -20.41 -23.19 9.00
N THR A 256 -19.67 -22.67 9.97
CA THR A 256 -19.89 -22.93 11.40
C THR A 256 -21.23 -22.35 11.86
N LEU A 257 -21.57 -21.13 11.44
CA LEU A 257 -22.83 -20.46 11.76
C LEU A 257 -24.04 -21.18 11.15
N ARG A 258 -23.92 -21.70 9.91
CA ARG A 258 -24.95 -22.57 9.30
C ARG A 258 -25.12 -23.88 10.06
N HIS A 259 -24.03 -24.50 10.53
CA HIS A 259 -24.12 -25.71 11.36
C HIS A 259 -24.76 -25.44 12.73
N GLN A 260 -24.53 -24.26 13.31
CA GLN A 260 -25.14 -23.85 14.58
C GLN A 260 -26.60 -23.40 14.44
N GLY A 261 -27.14 -23.32 13.22
CA GLY A 261 -28.49 -22.80 12.96
C GLY A 261 -28.63 -21.29 13.25
N ARG A 262 -27.52 -20.54 13.22
CA ARG A 262 -27.49 -19.06 13.27
C ARG A 262 -27.55 -18.42 11.87
N LEU A 263 -27.32 -19.23 10.85
CA LEU A 263 -27.65 -18.98 9.44
C LEU A 263 -28.51 -20.15 8.96
N VAL A 264 -29.25 -19.97 7.86
CA VAL A 264 -30.16 -21.00 7.30
C VAL A 264 -29.40 -22.32 7.13
N ALA A 265 -29.88 -23.37 7.81
CA ALA A 265 -29.16 -24.63 7.93
C ALA A 265 -29.22 -25.47 6.65
N ASN A 266 -28.09 -26.09 6.28
CA ASN A 266 -28.00 -27.01 5.14
C ASN A 266 -28.81 -28.28 5.40
N MET A 267 -29.70 -28.63 4.48
CA MET A 267 -30.71 -29.67 4.64
C MET A 267 -30.27 -31.03 4.06
N ARG A 268 -29.29 -31.07 3.14
CA ARG A 268 -28.91 -32.30 2.41
C ARG A 268 -27.42 -32.62 2.50
N ARG A 269 -27.06 -33.91 2.42
CA ARG A 269 -25.66 -34.39 2.42
C ARG A 269 -24.81 -33.72 1.33
N ARG A 270 -25.42 -33.42 0.17
CA ARG A 270 -24.77 -32.76 -0.97
C ARG A 270 -24.37 -31.31 -0.65
N GLU A 271 -25.24 -30.53 -0.02
CA GLU A 271 -24.93 -29.15 0.41
C GLU A 271 -23.79 -29.11 1.43
N ARG A 272 -23.75 -30.10 2.34
CA ARG A 272 -22.64 -30.24 3.29
C ARG A 272 -21.30 -30.48 2.60
N ILE A 273 -21.29 -31.32 1.56
CA ILE A 273 -20.09 -31.61 0.77
C ILE A 273 -19.67 -30.35 0.01
N LEU A 274 -20.60 -29.68 -0.70
CA LEU A 274 -20.32 -28.45 -1.44
C LEU A 274 -19.75 -27.35 -0.54
N ALA A 275 -20.34 -27.13 0.64
CA ALA A 275 -19.83 -26.14 1.59
C ALA A 275 -18.43 -26.49 2.13
N SER A 276 -18.14 -27.78 2.32
CA SER A 276 -16.81 -28.22 2.76
C SER A 276 -15.77 -28.05 1.65
N LEU A 277 -16.15 -28.33 0.40
CA LEU A 277 -15.33 -28.08 -0.77
C LEU A 277 -15.07 -26.57 -0.95
N ALA A 278 -16.07 -25.71 -0.74
CA ALA A 278 -15.90 -24.26 -0.81
C ALA A 278 -14.82 -23.78 0.18
N VAL A 279 -14.87 -24.22 1.45
CA VAL A 279 -13.86 -23.87 2.46
C VAL A 279 -12.47 -24.42 2.09
N PHE A 280 -12.39 -25.64 1.56
CA PHE A 280 -11.13 -26.22 1.10
C PHE A 280 -10.50 -25.39 -0.04
N PHE A 281 -11.28 -25.03 -1.06
CA PHE A 281 -10.77 -24.21 -2.16
C PHE A 281 -10.48 -22.77 -1.74
N ALA A 282 -11.19 -22.22 -0.74
CA ALA A 282 -10.83 -20.94 -0.12
C ALA A 282 -9.46 -20.99 0.58
N PHE A 283 -9.13 -22.11 1.23
CA PHE A 283 -7.80 -22.34 1.80
C PHE A 283 -6.72 -22.41 0.71
N VAL A 284 -6.98 -23.15 -0.38
CA VAL A 284 -6.07 -23.19 -1.55
C VAL A 284 -5.85 -21.79 -2.13
N GLY A 285 -6.93 -21.00 -2.27
CA GLY A 285 -6.87 -19.61 -2.72
C GLY A 285 -6.02 -18.73 -1.79
N MET A 286 -6.20 -18.85 -0.46
CA MET A 286 -5.37 -18.16 0.52
C MET A 286 -3.89 -18.50 0.38
N CYS A 287 -3.54 -19.79 0.26
CA CYS A 287 -2.16 -20.21 0.05
C CYS A 287 -1.59 -19.64 -1.26
N GLY A 288 -2.36 -19.66 -2.35
CA GLY A 288 -1.98 -19.06 -3.63
C GLY A 288 -1.69 -17.57 -3.50
N LEU A 289 -2.56 -16.81 -2.82
CA LEU A 289 -2.43 -15.36 -2.63
C LEU A 289 -1.21 -14.98 -1.78
N ILE A 290 -0.91 -15.75 -0.74
CA ILE A 290 0.28 -15.51 0.10
C ILE A 290 1.54 -15.85 -0.69
N LEU A 291 1.59 -17.01 -1.36
CA LEU A 291 2.76 -17.46 -2.09
C LEU A 291 3.09 -16.54 -3.27
N LEU A 292 2.10 -16.07 -4.04
CA LEU A 292 2.35 -15.12 -5.13
C LEU A 292 2.92 -13.78 -4.62
N SER A 293 2.61 -13.38 -3.38
CA SER A 293 3.16 -12.15 -2.80
C SER A 293 4.63 -12.30 -2.37
N ILE A 294 5.05 -13.52 -2.03
CA ILE A 294 6.44 -13.85 -1.66
C ILE A 294 7.30 -14.03 -2.91
N PHE A 295 6.81 -14.82 -3.87
CA PHE A 295 7.42 -15.08 -5.17
C PHE A 295 7.00 -14.00 -6.17
N ASP A 296 7.68 -12.85 -6.11
CA ASP A 296 7.36 -11.66 -6.90
C ASP A 296 7.69 -11.78 -8.41
N THR A 297 7.17 -10.83 -9.20
CA THR A 297 7.35 -10.79 -10.66
C THR A 297 8.78 -10.47 -11.09
N LYS A 298 9.61 -9.89 -10.23
CA LYS A 298 11.00 -9.49 -10.52
C LYS A 298 12.01 -10.62 -10.37
N ARG A 299 11.86 -11.44 -9.33
CA ARG A 299 12.81 -12.49 -8.95
C ARG A 299 12.35 -13.87 -9.39
N PHE A 300 11.04 -14.10 -9.40
CA PHE A 300 10.44 -15.42 -9.57
C PHE A 300 9.21 -15.39 -10.47
N THR A 301 9.32 -14.78 -11.65
CA THR A 301 8.20 -14.54 -12.58
C THR A 301 7.41 -15.81 -12.93
N LYS A 302 8.07 -16.94 -13.15
CA LYS A 302 7.40 -18.21 -13.47
C LYS A 302 6.59 -18.73 -12.30
N GLN A 303 7.16 -18.72 -11.09
CA GLN A 303 6.50 -19.16 -9.86
C GLN A 303 5.32 -18.24 -9.54
N HIS A 304 5.49 -16.92 -9.72
CA HIS A 304 4.43 -15.93 -9.54
C HIS A 304 3.19 -16.28 -10.37
N ARG A 305 3.38 -16.54 -11.67
CA ARG A 305 2.27 -16.90 -12.59
C ARG A 305 1.57 -18.19 -12.17
N VAL A 306 2.33 -19.19 -11.70
CA VAL A 306 1.76 -20.45 -11.21
C VAL A 306 0.92 -20.21 -9.95
N PHE A 307 1.42 -19.43 -8.99
CA PHE A 307 0.68 -19.14 -7.76
C PHE A 307 -0.52 -18.22 -7.99
N LEU A 308 -0.44 -17.31 -8.97
CA LEU A 308 -1.57 -16.52 -9.44
C LEU A 308 -2.67 -17.41 -10.03
N LEU A 309 -2.31 -18.42 -10.85
CA LEU A 309 -3.27 -19.41 -11.34
C LEU A 309 -3.89 -20.23 -10.20
N VAL A 310 -3.08 -20.68 -9.23
CA VAL A 310 -3.58 -21.40 -8.03
C VAL A 310 -4.56 -20.54 -7.24
N PHE A 311 -4.26 -19.25 -7.06
CA PHE A 311 -5.17 -18.29 -6.42
C PHE A 311 -6.50 -18.17 -7.18
N ILE A 312 -6.44 -17.93 -8.49
CA ILE A 312 -7.62 -17.77 -9.35
C ILE A 312 -8.50 -19.03 -9.30
N VAL A 313 -7.90 -20.21 -9.49
CA VAL A 313 -8.63 -21.49 -9.44
C VAL A 313 -9.20 -21.74 -8.05
N GLY A 314 -8.44 -21.47 -6.98
CA GLY A 314 -8.89 -21.63 -5.60
C GLY A 314 -10.11 -20.77 -5.29
N VAL A 315 -10.03 -19.46 -5.55
CA VAL A 315 -11.14 -18.53 -5.31
C VAL A 315 -12.33 -18.85 -6.24
N GLY A 316 -12.08 -19.11 -7.52
CA GLY A 316 -13.12 -19.43 -8.50
C GLY A 316 -13.90 -20.69 -8.13
N MET A 317 -13.21 -21.77 -7.77
CA MET A 317 -13.86 -23.02 -7.33
C MET A 317 -14.63 -22.83 -6.03
N SER A 318 -14.08 -22.07 -5.07
CA SER A 318 -14.80 -21.72 -3.84
C SER A 318 -16.11 -20.97 -4.14
N ALA A 319 -16.05 -19.98 -5.04
CA ALA A 319 -17.20 -19.20 -5.45
C ALA A 319 -18.24 -20.07 -6.17
N ILE A 320 -17.83 -20.96 -7.08
CA ILE A 320 -18.72 -21.88 -7.79
C ILE A 320 -19.48 -22.76 -6.79
N PHE A 321 -18.80 -23.38 -5.83
CA PHE A 321 -19.45 -24.23 -4.85
C PHE A 321 -20.42 -23.45 -3.95
N THR A 322 -20.04 -22.24 -3.55
CA THR A 322 -20.91 -21.35 -2.78
C THR A 322 -22.19 -20.97 -3.56
N VAL A 323 -22.07 -20.70 -4.86
CA VAL A 323 -23.22 -20.35 -5.73
C VAL A 323 -24.11 -21.55 -6.01
N ILE A 324 -23.54 -22.73 -6.24
CA ILE A 324 -24.32 -23.97 -6.45
C ILE A 324 -25.10 -24.33 -5.18
N GLU A 325 -24.44 -24.25 -4.01
CA GLU A 325 -25.10 -24.45 -2.72
C GLU A 325 -26.31 -23.51 -2.58
N TYR A 326 -26.14 -22.23 -2.92
CA TYR A 326 -27.22 -21.24 -2.85
C TYR A 326 -28.37 -21.51 -3.82
N ARG A 327 -28.07 -21.83 -5.10
CA ARG A 327 -29.10 -22.09 -6.12
C ARG A 327 -30.09 -23.14 -5.63
N TRP A 328 -29.59 -24.19 -4.98
CA TRP A 328 -30.43 -25.24 -4.43
C TRP A 328 -31.16 -24.83 -3.15
N LEU A 329 -30.52 -24.08 -2.25
CA LEU A 329 -31.20 -23.57 -1.05
C LEU A 329 -32.39 -22.64 -1.36
N SER A 330 -32.29 -21.86 -2.44
CA SER A 330 -33.33 -20.90 -2.87
C SER A 330 -34.64 -21.54 -3.35
N HIS A 331 -34.62 -22.84 -3.67
CA HIS A 331 -35.81 -23.57 -4.11
C HIS A 331 -36.70 -23.96 -2.91
N ASP A 332 -36.10 -24.18 -1.74
CA ASP A 332 -36.81 -24.75 -0.58
C ASP A 332 -37.42 -23.67 0.34
N PHE A 333 -37.02 -22.38 0.24
CA PHE A 333 -37.51 -21.28 1.11
C PHE A 333 -37.98 -20.05 0.31
N VAL A 334 -39.25 -20.05 -0.10
CA VAL A 334 -39.86 -18.98 -0.92
C VAL A 334 -40.15 -17.69 -0.12
N GLU A 335 -40.33 -17.76 1.20
CA GLU A 335 -40.82 -16.62 2.00
C GLU A 335 -39.76 -15.56 2.38
N LEU A 336 -38.46 -15.86 2.27
CA LEU A 336 -37.40 -14.92 2.65
C LEU A 336 -36.92 -14.07 1.45
N ARG A 337 -37.85 -13.30 0.85
CA ARG A 337 -37.58 -12.42 -0.32
C ARG A 337 -36.33 -11.54 -0.13
N LYS A 338 -36.09 -11.01 1.07
CA LYS A 338 -34.91 -10.17 1.38
C LYS A 338 -33.58 -10.93 1.39
N LEU A 339 -33.54 -12.17 1.90
CA LEU A 339 -32.33 -13.01 1.83
C LEU A 339 -32.05 -13.41 0.38
N LYS A 340 -33.10 -13.76 -0.38
CA LYS A 340 -32.97 -14.18 -1.78
C LYS A 340 -32.27 -13.14 -2.65
N THR A 341 -32.60 -11.85 -2.48
CA THR A 341 -31.98 -10.76 -3.24
C THR A 341 -30.48 -10.63 -2.94
N LEU A 342 -30.07 -10.66 -1.67
CA LEU A 342 -28.66 -10.52 -1.29
C LEU A 342 -27.79 -11.64 -1.88
N TYR A 343 -28.30 -12.87 -1.84
CA TYR A 343 -27.58 -14.00 -2.41
C TYR A 343 -27.59 -14.04 -3.95
N ILE A 344 -28.64 -13.53 -4.60
CA ILE A 344 -28.64 -13.33 -6.07
C ILE A 344 -27.55 -12.33 -6.45
N VAL A 345 -27.42 -11.22 -5.73
CA VAL A 345 -26.36 -10.23 -5.96
C VAL A 345 -24.98 -10.86 -5.76
N LYS A 346 -24.76 -11.64 -4.68
CA LYS A 346 -23.52 -12.40 -4.46
C LYS A 346 -23.21 -13.34 -5.62
N GLY A 347 -24.21 -14.05 -6.14
CA GLY A 347 -24.07 -14.95 -7.28
C GLY A 347 -23.72 -14.24 -8.59
N ILE A 348 -24.32 -13.07 -8.86
CA ILE A 348 -24.02 -12.25 -10.04
C ILE A 348 -22.57 -11.75 -9.99
N ILE A 349 -22.15 -11.20 -8.84
CA ILE A 349 -20.77 -10.71 -8.65
C ILE A 349 -19.78 -11.86 -8.84
N ALA A 350 -20.03 -13.02 -8.24
CA ALA A 350 -19.20 -14.21 -8.40
C ALA A 350 -19.13 -14.69 -9.86
N ALA A 351 -20.25 -14.72 -10.57
CA ALA A 351 -20.29 -15.14 -11.97
C ALA A 351 -19.49 -14.20 -12.88
N ILE A 352 -19.66 -12.88 -12.71
CA ILE A 352 -18.87 -11.87 -13.45
C ILE A 352 -17.38 -12.07 -13.18
N LEU A 353 -16.99 -12.25 -11.93
CA LEU A 353 -15.60 -12.48 -11.56
C LEU A 353 -15.03 -13.77 -12.15
N ILE A 354 -15.80 -14.85 -12.17
CA ILE A 354 -15.36 -16.12 -12.77
C ILE A 354 -15.13 -15.93 -14.28
N ILE A 355 -16.03 -15.25 -14.98
CA ILE A 355 -15.88 -14.98 -16.42
C ILE A 355 -14.64 -14.13 -16.67
N LEU A 356 -14.45 -13.05 -15.91
CA LEU A 356 -13.27 -12.19 -16.01
C LEU A 356 -11.98 -12.97 -15.69
N ALA A 357 -12.01 -13.82 -14.67
CA ALA A 357 -10.88 -14.64 -14.27
C ALA A 357 -10.53 -15.70 -15.32
N ILE A 358 -11.52 -16.30 -16.01
CA ILE A 358 -11.28 -17.21 -17.13
C ILE A 358 -10.67 -16.46 -18.32
N ALA A 359 -11.24 -15.31 -18.68
CA ALA A 359 -10.70 -14.47 -19.75
C ALA A 359 -9.24 -14.09 -19.46
N PHE A 360 -8.97 -13.64 -18.23
CA PHE A 360 -7.63 -13.30 -17.78
C PHE A 360 -6.68 -14.52 -17.69
N ALA A 361 -7.18 -15.70 -17.30
CA ALA A 361 -6.38 -16.92 -17.27
C ALA A 361 -5.96 -17.37 -18.68
N ILE A 362 -6.81 -17.16 -19.69
CA ILE A 362 -6.50 -17.44 -21.10
C ILE A 362 -5.43 -16.47 -21.60
N THR A 363 -5.55 -15.18 -21.28
CA THR A 363 -4.60 -14.14 -21.72
C THR A 363 -3.34 -14.03 -20.84
N LEU A 364 -3.25 -14.80 -19.74
CA LEU A 364 -2.18 -14.77 -18.74
C LEU A 364 -0.77 -14.97 -19.32
N PHE A 365 -0.67 -15.58 -20.50
CA PHE A 365 0.60 -15.88 -21.18
C PHE A 365 0.83 -15.13 -22.50
N GLU A 366 -0.17 -14.39 -23.02
CA GLU A 366 -0.10 -13.75 -24.34
C GLU A 366 0.05 -12.21 -24.30
N ALA A 367 0.02 -11.61 -23.10
CA ALA A 367 0.29 -10.21 -22.81
C ALA A 367 -0.71 -9.16 -23.34
N ILE A 368 -0.82 -8.10 -22.53
CA ILE A 368 -1.61 -6.85 -22.69
C ILE A 368 -3.09 -6.99 -22.33
N ASP A 369 -3.41 -7.01 -21.02
CA ASP A 369 -4.77 -6.68 -20.59
C ASP A 369 -4.79 -6.05 -19.16
N PRO A 370 -5.43 -4.88 -18.93
CA PRO A 370 -5.66 -4.29 -17.59
C PRO A 370 -6.51 -5.15 -16.63
N GLY A 371 -6.79 -6.41 -16.97
CA GLY A 371 -7.66 -7.32 -16.22
C GLY A 371 -7.30 -7.50 -14.74
N GLU A 372 -6.02 -7.39 -14.34
CA GLU A 372 -5.64 -7.52 -12.93
C GLU A 372 -6.35 -6.51 -12.02
N TRP A 373 -6.45 -5.25 -12.45
CA TRP A 373 -7.12 -4.21 -11.68
C TRP A 373 -8.61 -4.47 -11.60
N THR A 374 -9.25 -4.78 -12.73
CA THR A 374 -10.69 -5.07 -12.77
C THR A 374 -11.05 -6.27 -11.90
N ILE A 375 -10.25 -7.34 -11.95
CA ILE A 375 -10.45 -8.54 -11.14
C ILE A 375 -10.21 -8.24 -9.65
N SER A 376 -9.17 -7.48 -9.32
CA SER A 376 -8.86 -7.13 -7.92
C SER A 376 -9.95 -6.24 -7.28
N PHE A 377 -10.42 -5.23 -8.02
CA PHE A 377 -11.54 -4.40 -7.57
C PHE A 377 -12.83 -5.20 -7.46
N GLY A 378 -13.16 -6.02 -8.46
CA GLY A 378 -14.31 -6.92 -8.41
C GLY A 378 -14.24 -7.90 -7.22
N PHE A 379 -13.06 -8.46 -6.95
CA PHE A 379 -12.83 -9.38 -5.84
C PHE A 379 -13.08 -8.70 -4.49
N THR A 380 -12.74 -7.41 -4.37
CA THR A 380 -13.06 -6.60 -3.18
C THR A 380 -14.58 -6.53 -2.94
N PHE A 381 -15.38 -6.30 -3.99
CA PHE A 381 -16.84 -6.33 -3.88
C PHE A 381 -17.35 -7.72 -3.50
N TYR A 382 -16.72 -8.78 -4.00
CA TYR A 382 -17.05 -10.15 -3.60
C TYR A 382 -16.76 -10.40 -2.11
N LEU A 383 -15.61 -9.96 -1.59
CA LEU A 383 -15.30 -10.06 -0.17
C LEU A 383 -16.32 -9.30 0.71
N LEU A 384 -16.78 -8.14 0.25
CA LEU A 384 -17.79 -7.36 0.96
C LEU A 384 -19.10 -8.14 1.16
N THR A 385 -19.45 -9.07 0.25
CA THR A 385 -20.64 -9.91 0.41
C THR A 385 -20.57 -10.81 1.65
N PHE A 386 -19.39 -11.34 1.98
CA PHE A 386 -19.19 -12.15 3.20
C PHE A 386 -19.35 -11.32 4.46
N PHE A 387 -18.90 -10.05 4.45
CA PHE A 387 -19.13 -9.15 5.58
C PHE A 387 -20.64 -8.95 5.84
N PHE A 388 -21.45 -8.79 4.79
CA PHE A 388 -22.91 -8.71 4.92
C PHE A 388 -23.54 -10.01 5.43
N ASP A 389 -23.08 -11.16 4.93
CA ASP A 389 -23.57 -12.47 5.38
C ASP A 389 -23.28 -12.72 6.87
N LEU A 390 -22.07 -12.38 7.33
CA LEU A 390 -21.70 -12.48 8.74
C LEU A 390 -22.48 -11.48 9.61
N ARG A 391 -22.73 -10.27 9.12
CA ARG A 391 -23.53 -9.25 9.83
C ARG A 391 -24.97 -9.73 10.07
N MET A 392 -25.57 -10.47 9.13
CA MET A 392 -26.91 -11.02 9.31
C MET A 392 -27.03 -12.03 10.47
N SER A 393 -25.91 -12.64 10.90
CA SER A 393 -25.90 -13.56 12.05
C SER A 393 -25.93 -12.85 13.42
N LYS A 394 -25.73 -11.52 13.45
CA LYS A 394 -25.71 -10.73 14.69
C LYS A 394 -27.11 -10.67 15.28
N GLY A 395 -27.26 -11.10 16.53
CA GLY A 395 -28.56 -11.16 17.21
C GLY A 395 -29.42 -12.38 16.84
N VAL A 396 -28.87 -13.37 16.12
CA VAL A 396 -29.52 -14.68 15.90
C VAL A 396 -28.99 -15.68 16.93
N HIS A 397 -29.88 -16.25 17.74
CA HIS A 397 -29.52 -17.29 18.72
C HIS A 397 -29.33 -18.66 18.06
N LYS A 398 -28.57 -19.53 18.73
CA LYS A 398 -28.28 -20.89 18.25
C LYS A 398 -29.59 -21.67 18.02
N GLY A 399 -29.73 -22.27 16.84
CA GLY A 399 -30.91 -23.07 16.47
C GLY A 399 -32.15 -22.29 16.03
N GLU A 400 -32.14 -20.95 16.03
CA GLU A 400 -33.29 -20.15 15.57
C GLU A 400 -33.63 -20.39 14.10
N LEU A 401 -32.61 -20.50 13.25
CA LEU A 401 -32.74 -20.80 11.82
C LEU A 401 -32.49 -22.28 11.52
N SER A 402 -32.78 -23.15 12.49
CA SER A 402 -32.75 -24.60 12.28
C SER A 402 -33.89 -25.03 11.37
N ARG A 403 -33.64 -26.08 10.58
CA ARG A 403 -34.61 -26.64 9.64
C ARG A 403 -35.95 -26.98 10.29
N GLU A 404 -35.90 -27.62 11.46
CA GLU A 404 -37.10 -28.05 12.20
C GLU A 404 -37.98 -26.86 12.57
N ARG A 405 -37.38 -25.76 13.05
CA ARG A 405 -38.12 -24.53 13.34
C ARG A 405 -38.64 -23.84 12.09
N LEU A 406 -37.86 -23.78 11.02
CA LEU A 406 -38.31 -23.15 9.77
C LEU A 406 -39.49 -23.89 9.14
N LEU A 407 -39.48 -25.23 9.16
CA LEU A 407 -40.60 -26.04 8.71
C LEU A 407 -41.83 -25.88 9.62
N ALA A 408 -41.64 -25.82 10.94
CA ALA A 408 -42.72 -25.55 11.89
C ALA A 408 -43.32 -24.15 11.71
N MET A 409 -42.50 -23.13 11.47
CA MET A 409 -42.94 -21.76 11.18
C MET A 409 -43.75 -21.68 9.88
N GLN A 410 -43.29 -22.37 8.84
CA GLN A 410 -43.97 -22.42 7.54
C GLN A 410 -45.31 -23.18 7.61
N GLN A 411 -45.38 -24.27 8.38
CA GLN A 411 -46.64 -24.97 8.66
C GLN A 411 -47.61 -24.11 9.47
N ASN A 412 -47.11 -23.28 10.39
CA ASN A 412 -47.91 -22.41 11.25
C ASN A 412 -48.17 -21.01 10.66
N GLY A 413 -47.67 -20.70 9.46
CA GLY A 413 -47.78 -19.36 8.84
C GLY A 413 -47.12 -18.23 9.65
N GLN A 414 -46.16 -18.54 10.52
CA GLN A 414 -45.51 -17.57 11.41
C GLN A 414 -44.21 -17.02 10.81
N SER A 415 -43.99 -15.71 10.92
CA SER A 415 -42.75 -15.08 10.47
C SER A 415 -41.68 -15.05 11.57
N ILE A 416 -40.40 -15.04 11.18
CA ILE A 416 -39.24 -14.96 12.09
C ILE A 416 -39.30 -13.69 12.97
N ALA A 417 -39.88 -12.60 12.46
CA ALA A 417 -40.07 -11.36 13.21
C ALA A 417 -41.08 -11.55 14.35
N ALA A 418 -42.21 -12.20 14.06
CA ALA A 418 -43.24 -12.50 15.06
C ALA A 418 -42.72 -13.44 16.17
N THR A 419 -41.87 -14.42 15.84
CA THR A 419 -41.25 -15.29 16.86
C THR A 419 -40.23 -14.54 17.72
N ARG A 420 -39.51 -13.56 17.16
CA ARG A 420 -38.57 -12.72 17.93
C ARG A 420 -39.29 -11.81 18.90
N GLU A 421 -40.42 -11.22 18.48
CA GLU A 421 -41.29 -10.44 19.36
C GLU A 421 -41.94 -11.32 20.44
N ALA A 422 -42.40 -12.52 20.08
CA ALA A 422 -42.94 -13.48 21.05
C ALA A 422 -41.88 -13.95 22.06
N ASN A 423 -40.65 -14.28 21.64
CA ASN A 423 -39.58 -14.70 22.55
C ASN A 423 -39.02 -13.55 23.40
N GLN A 424 -39.09 -12.30 22.93
CA GLN A 424 -38.78 -11.12 23.76
C GLN A 424 -39.92 -10.81 24.75
N GLY A 425 -41.16 -11.18 24.43
CA GLY A 425 -42.32 -11.06 25.33
C GLY A 425 -42.49 -12.21 26.34
N ASN A 426 -42.01 -13.42 26.05
CA ASN A 426 -42.23 -14.63 26.86
C ASN A 426 -41.11 -14.98 27.87
N GLY A 427 -40.50 -13.98 28.49
CA GLY A 427 -39.54 -14.16 29.60
C GLY A 427 -40.14 -14.67 30.92
N ALA A 428 -41.34 -15.26 30.94
CA ALA A 428 -41.94 -15.87 32.13
C ALA A 428 -42.38 -17.31 31.83
N MET A 429 -41.84 -18.25 32.62
CA MET A 429 -42.01 -19.71 32.51
C MET A 429 -43.47 -20.18 32.76
N PRO A 430 -43.90 -21.33 32.23
CA PRO A 430 -45.27 -21.84 32.40
C PRO A 430 -45.40 -22.99 33.43
N GLY A 431 -46.55 -23.05 34.08
CA GLY A 431 -47.12 -24.25 34.73
C GLY A 431 -48.07 -23.85 35.88
N GLY A 432 -49.33 -24.29 36.00
CA GLY A 432 -50.19 -25.19 35.22
C GLY A 432 -51.67 -24.92 35.59
N HIS A 433 -52.60 -25.42 34.77
CA HIS A 433 -54.08 -25.38 34.92
C HIS A 433 -54.59 -26.39 35.98
N PRO A 434 -55.90 -26.47 36.36
CA PRO A 434 -57.13 -25.82 35.84
C PRO A 434 -57.99 -25.15 36.98
N ASP A 435 -59.08 -24.39 36.83
CA ASP A 435 -60.39 -24.63 36.18
C ASP A 435 -61.22 -23.32 36.10
N GLN A 436 -62.01 -23.21 35.02
CA GLN A 436 -63.35 -22.62 34.82
C GLN A 436 -63.93 -21.38 35.59
N VAL A 437 -64.46 -20.45 34.77
CA VAL A 437 -65.74 -19.67 34.86
C VAL A 437 -65.72 -18.17 35.27
N HIS A 438 -66.17 -17.34 34.30
CA HIS A 438 -66.82 -16.02 34.28
C HIS A 438 -66.57 -14.93 35.36
N GLY A 439 -66.38 -13.68 34.90
CA GLY A 439 -66.88 -12.49 35.62
C GLY A 439 -66.12 -11.17 35.39
N TYR A 440 -66.83 -10.15 34.91
CA TYR A 440 -66.44 -8.74 34.91
C TYR A 440 -66.31 -8.17 36.34
N GLY A 441 -65.43 -7.17 36.54
CA GLY A 441 -65.68 -6.08 37.50
C GLY A 441 -64.64 -5.84 38.61
N ASN A 442 -63.97 -4.70 38.50
CA ASN A 442 -63.78 -3.62 39.50
C ASN A 442 -63.45 -3.94 40.99
N GLY A 443 -62.40 -3.27 41.50
CA GLY A 443 -62.47 -2.55 42.77
C GLY A 443 -61.80 -3.14 44.02
N ASN A 444 -60.91 -2.32 44.61
CA ASN A 444 -60.63 -2.12 46.04
C ASN A 444 -60.29 -3.30 46.98
N GLY A 445 -59.08 -3.23 47.55
CA GLY A 445 -58.89 -2.74 48.93
C GLY A 445 -58.95 -3.74 50.09
N ALA A 446 -57.88 -3.73 50.89
CA ALA A 446 -57.75 -4.21 52.28
C ALA A 446 -57.96 -5.73 52.49
N GLY A 447 -57.26 -6.44 53.36
CA GLY A 447 -56.34 -6.14 54.46
C GLY A 447 -56.29 -7.41 55.34
N THR A 448 -55.44 -7.37 56.38
CA THR A 448 -55.29 -8.35 57.50
C THR A 448 -54.41 -9.58 57.19
N ASN A 449 -53.20 -9.65 57.74
CA ASN A 449 -52.80 -10.14 59.09
C ASN A 449 -52.92 -11.69 59.14
N GLU A 450 -51.97 -12.49 59.63
CA GLU A 450 -51.21 -12.38 60.88
C GLU A 450 -50.21 -13.56 61.03
N TYR A 451 -49.17 -13.35 61.87
CA TYR A 451 -48.22 -14.29 62.54
C TYR A 451 -47.34 -15.26 61.71
N GLY A 452 -46.03 -15.41 61.95
CA GLY A 452 -45.16 -14.91 63.02
C GLY A 452 -44.04 -15.93 63.33
N ASN A 453 -42.84 -15.41 63.61
CA ASN A 453 -41.60 -16.05 64.11
C ASN A 453 -40.72 -16.83 63.11
N GLY A 454 -39.40 -16.58 63.04
CA GLY A 454 -38.57 -15.64 63.78
C GLY A 454 -37.06 -15.92 63.60
N ALA A 455 -36.29 -14.88 63.95
CA ALA A 455 -34.87 -14.86 64.34
C ALA A 455 -33.77 -14.57 63.30
N GLY A 456 -33.21 -13.34 63.42
CA GLY A 456 -31.78 -13.01 63.26
C GLY A 456 -31.34 -12.41 61.92
N THR A 457 -31.55 -11.13 61.53
CA THR A 457 -31.07 -9.82 62.06
C THR A 457 -29.59 -9.79 62.41
N ASN A 458 -28.74 -8.81 62.07
CA ASN A 458 -28.78 -7.49 61.40
C ASN A 458 -27.30 -7.20 61.04
N GLY A 459 -26.90 -6.42 60.04
CA GLY A 459 -27.46 -5.17 59.54
C GLY A 459 -26.44 -4.04 59.82
N TYR A 460 -26.19 -3.16 58.85
CA TYR A 460 -26.46 -1.72 58.95
C TYR A 460 -25.96 -0.98 57.69
N ALA A 461 -26.92 -0.34 57.02
CA ALA A 461 -26.76 0.79 56.10
C ALA A 461 -26.76 2.11 56.94
N PRO A 462 -27.27 3.29 56.51
CA PRO A 462 -27.46 3.94 55.20
C PRO A 462 -27.08 5.45 55.25
N GLY A 463 -27.44 6.24 54.22
CA GLY A 463 -27.64 7.70 54.35
C GLY A 463 -27.66 8.41 52.98
N THR A 464 -28.78 8.47 52.25
CA THR A 464 -29.92 9.42 52.31
C THR A 464 -29.73 10.74 51.53
N ALA A 465 -30.68 10.95 50.61
CA ALA A 465 -31.34 12.21 50.20
C ALA A 465 -30.46 13.34 49.61
N GLY A 466 -30.86 14.10 48.59
CA GLY A 466 -32.12 14.23 47.86
C GLY A 466 -32.14 15.60 47.15
N VAL A 467 -33.02 15.71 46.15
CA VAL A 467 -33.67 16.94 45.62
C VAL A 467 -32.91 17.83 44.63
N ALA A 468 -33.38 17.72 43.38
CA ALA A 468 -33.74 18.70 42.33
C ALA A 468 -33.29 20.19 42.40
N GLY A 469 -33.01 20.74 41.20
CA GLY A 469 -33.18 22.16 40.89
C GLY A 469 -32.38 22.65 39.68
N ASP A 470 -33.05 22.86 38.54
CA ASP A 470 -32.57 23.51 37.31
C ASP A 470 -32.10 24.95 37.53
N ALA A 471 -31.07 25.41 36.78
CA ALA A 471 -31.04 26.72 36.11
C ALA A 471 -29.76 26.92 35.24
N GLN A 472 -29.95 27.63 34.14
CA GLN A 472 -29.04 27.83 33.01
C GLN A 472 -27.97 28.94 33.17
N MET A 473 -27.01 28.91 32.23
CA MET A 473 -26.26 30.03 31.60
C MET A 473 -25.17 30.78 32.40
N SER A 474 -23.91 30.67 31.94
CA SER A 474 -23.27 31.67 31.04
C SER A 474 -21.72 31.62 31.05
N HIS A 475 -21.16 31.73 29.83
CA HIS A 475 -19.92 32.41 29.41
C HIS A 475 -18.56 32.28 30.16
N ALA A 476 -17.63 31.67 29.44
CA ALA A 476 -16.37 32.24 28.91
C ALA A 476 -15.09 32.41 29.79
N ASN A 477 -13.97 32.05 29.11
CA ASN A 477 -12.58 32.49 29.23
C ASN A 477 -11.68 31.87 30.34
N GLY A 478 -10.62 31.17 29.92
CA GLY A 478 -9.45 30.79 30.75
C GLY A 478 -8.44 31.94 30.90
N PRO A 479 -7.11 31.71 30.98
CA PRO A 479 -6.32 30.59 31.53
C PRO A 479 -5.33 31.07 32.63
N ALA A 480 -4.68 30.18 33.40
CA ALA A 480 -3.42 30.52 34.09
C ALA A 480 -2.62 29.30 34.56
N THR A 481 -1.36 29.28 34.16
CA THR A 481 -0.21 28.49 34.63
C THR A 481 0.25 28.85 36.04
N PHE A 482 0.83 27.92 36.82
CA PHE A 482 1.94 28.17 37.75
C PHE A 482 2.67 26.85 38.13
N GLY A 483 4.01 26.83 37.99
CA GLY A 483 4.93 25.89 38.68
C GLY A 483 5.14 26.31 40.16
N ASN A 484 6.01 25.75 41.00
CA ASN A 484 7.23 24.95 40.86
C ASN A 484 7.74 24.59 42.29
N GLY A 485 8.58 23.55 42.42
CA GLY A 485 9.58 23.34 43.52
C GLY A 485 9.06 22.75 44.85
N ASN A 486 9.82 21.99 45.65
CA ASN A 486 11.26 21.66 45.72
C ASN A 486 11.42 20.53 46.78
N ALA A 487 12.15 19.43 46.52
CA ALA A 487 13.57 19.18 46.90
C ALA A 487 13.72 18.20 48.12
N PRO A 488 14.93 17.80 48.58
CA PRO A 488 15.60 16.53 48.18
C PRO A 488 16.22 15.72 49.36
N ILE A 489 16.79 14.52 49.10
CA ILE A 489 17.80 13.88 49.98
C ILE A 489 18.90 13.23 49.12
N ALA A 490 20.16 13.44 49.54
CA ALA A 490 21.41 13.12 48.85
C ALA A 490 22.01 11.73 49.21
N HIS A 491 22.64 11.11 48.19
CA HIS A 491 23.96 10.43 48.07
C HIS A 491 24.72 9.86 49.29
N PRO A 492 25.75 8.98 49.13
CA PRO A 492 26.58 8.62 47.94
C PRO A 492 26.81 7.08 47.81
N ALA A 493 27.69 6.45 47.02
CA ALA A 493 28.39 6.62 45.74
C ALA A 493 28.94 5.22 45.39
N ASN A 494 28.95 4.84 44.10
CA ASN A 494 30.16 4.26 43.52
C ASN A 494 30.18 4.36 42.00
N THR A 495 31.34 4.78 41.52
CA THR A 495 31.71 5.28 40.20
C THR A 495 32.00 4.18 39.18
N HIS A 496 31.56 4.35 37.93
CA HIS A 496 32.43 4.45 36.76
C HIS A 496 31.60 4.88 35.53
N ALA A 497 31.73 6.16 35.17
CA ALA A 497 31.31 6.80 33.92
C ALA A 497 32.30 6.42 32.78
N ALA A 498 32.09 6.64 31.49
CA ALA A 498 31.23 7.55 30.71
C ALA A 498 31.14 6.94 29.28
N ASN A 499 29.99 6.81 28.61
CA ASN A 499 29.01 7.78 28.07
C ASN A 499 29.33 8.32 26.66
N GLY A 500 28.28 8.40 25.84
CA GLY A 500 28.14 9.31 24.70
C GLY A 500 27.52 8.66 23.45
N ALA A 501 26.27 8.18 23.50
CA ALA A 501 25.02 8.92 23.30
C ALA A 501 24.65 9.17 21.82
N SER A 502 23.65 8.39 21.41
CA SER A 502 22.82 8.47 20.22
C SER A 502 22.02 9.77 20.14
N VAL A 503 21.99 10.38 18.95
CA VAL A 503 21.03 11.43 18.58
C VAL A 503 20.21 10.91 17.39
N GLY A 504 18.89 10.85 17.58
CA GLY A 504 17.93 10.56 16.53
C GLY A 504 17.74 11.78 15.62
N TYR A 505 17.39 11.51 14.35
CA TYR A 505 17.01 12.53 13.38
C TYR A 505 15.72 12.13 12.64
N PRO A 506 14.91 13.11 12.22
CA PRO A 506 13.64 12.95 11.52
C PRO A 506 13.78 12.39 10.09
#